data_AF-A0A4V3WE07-F1
#
_entry.id   AF-A0A4V3WE07-F1
#
_cell.length_a   1.000
_cell.length_b   1.000
_cell.length_c   1.000
_cell.angle_alpha   90.00
_cell.angle_beta   90.00
_cell.angle_gamma   90.00
#
_symmetry.space_group_name_H-M   'P 1'
#
loop_
_entity.id
_entity.type
_entity.pdbx_description
1 polymer ?
#
loop_
_entity_poly.entity_id
_entity_poly.type
_entity_poly.pdbx_seq_one_letter_code
_entity_poly.pdbx_strand_id
1 'polypeptide(L)' 'MKVPKRVYEGLEAVRSSGRTNMLIVSDVLRCARSMGYPETAQWIEDNRNPYWEGIFQGFSPSD' A
#
# COMPACT_ATOMS: atom_id res chain seq x y z
N MET A 1 1.83 11.45 -2.92
CA MET A 1 1.12 10.73 -4.00
C MET A 1 -0.33 10.53 -3.64
N LYS A 2 -1.26 11.06 -4.43
CA LYS A 2 -2.70 10.79 -4.25
C LYS A 2 -3.03 9.36 -4.70
N VAL A 3 -3.74 8.61 -3.86
CA VAL A 3 -4.22 7.24 -4.16
C VAL A 3 -5.66 7.09 -3.69
N PRO A 4 -6.46 6.17 -4.27
CA PRO A 4 -7.82 5.94 -3.81
C PRO A 4 -7.89 5.73 -2.30
N LYS A 5 -8.91 6.29 -1.63
CA LYS A 5 -9.04 6.22 -0.16
C LYS A 5 -8.88 4.81 0.40
N ARG A 6 -9.48 3.80 -0.25
CA ARG A 6 -9.35 2.39 0.14
C ARG A 6 -7.92 1.84 0.04
N VAL A 7 -7.16 2.29 -0.96
CA VAL A 7 -5.74 1.94 -1.12
C VAL A 7 -4.93 2.59 0.00
N TYR A 8 -5.19 3.86 0.30
CA TYR A 8 -4.53 4.57 1.40
C TYR A 8 -4.77 3.88 2.75
N GLU A 9 -6.02 3.51 3.06
CA GLU A 9 -6.37 2.78 4.28
C GLU A 9 -5.59 1.46 4.40
N GLY A 10 -5.48 0.69 3.31
CA GLY A 10 -4.72 -0.57 3.34
C GLY A 10 -3.21 -0.37 3.49
N LEU A 11 -2.64 0.65 2.85
CA LEU A 11 -1.22 1.00 3.00
C LEU A 11 -0.91 1.39 4.45
N GLU A 12 -1.75 2.23 5.06
CA GLU A 12 -1.59 2.64 6.45
C GLU A 12 -1.83 1.48 7.43
N ALA A 13 -2.77 0.59 7.14
CA ALA A 13 -3.01 -0.61 7.93
C ALA A 13 -1.78 -1.54 7.92
N VAL A 14 -1.20 -1.82 6.75
CA VAL A 14 0.03 -2.62 6.63
C VAL A 14 1.19 -1.95 7.37
N ARG A 15 1.40 -0.65 7.16
CA ARG A 15 2.46 0.11 7.83
C ARG A 15 2.32 0.07 9.35
N SER A 16 1.12 0.36 9.87
CA SER A 16 0.84 0.41 11.30
C SER A 16 0.88 -0.97 11.96
N SER A 17 0.72 -2.05 11.20
CA SER A 17 0.82 -3.42 11.72
C SER A 17 2.24 -3.80 12.16
N GLY A 18 3.28 -3.16 11.61
CA GLY A 18 4.68 -3.51 11.87
C GLY A 18 5.12 -4.90 11.37
N ARG A 19 4.27 -5.63 10.63
CA ARG A 19 4.53 -7.03 10.20
C ARG A 19 5.54 -7.15 9.06
N THR A 20 5.78 -6.07 8.32
CA THR A 20 6.73 -6.01 7.21
C THR A 20 7.31 -4.61 7.07
N ASN A 21 8.50 -4.53 6.48
CA ASN A 21 9.00 -3.29 5.93
C ASN A 21 8.27 -2.98 4.61
N MET A 22 7.88 -1.73 4.38
CA MET A 22 7.17 -1.33 3.16
C MET A 22 8.03 -1.44 1.88
N LEU A 23 9.34 -1.62 2.00
CA LEU A 23 10.25 -1.90 0.88
C LEU A 23 10.16 -3.36 0.40
N ILE A 24 9.66 -4.28 1.23
CA ILE A 24 9.52 -5.70 0.87
C ILE A 24 8.15 -5.91 0.24
N VAL A 25 8.06 -5.60 -1.06
CA VAL A 25 6.75 -5.47 -1.71
C VAL A 25 5.95 -6.78 -1.71
N SER A 26 6.59 -7.93 -1.87
CA SER A 26 5.91 -9.24 -1.78
C SER A 26 5.21 -9.44 -0.43
N ASP A 27 5.83 -9.02 0.66
CA ASP A 27 5.23 -9.11 1.99
C ASP A 27 4.16 -8.06 2.23
N VAL A 28 4.29 -6.86 1.65
CA VAL A 28 3.23 -5.84 1.68
C VAL A 28 1.97 -6.36 0.99
N LEU A 29 2.10 -6.96 -0.20
CA LEU A 29 0.99 -7.57 -0.94
C LEU A 29 0.32 -8.68 -0.12
N ARG A 30 1.12 -9.56 0.48
CA ARG A 30 0.61 -10.63 1.35
C ARG A 30 -0.10 -10.09 2.58
N CYS A 31 0.46 -9.08 3.24
CA CYS A 31 -0.14 -8.44 4.40
C CYS A 31 -1.47 -7.78 4.03
N ALA A 32 -1.50 -6.95 2.98
CA ALA A 32 -2.70 -6.26 2.52
C ALA A 32 -3.84 -7.24 2.22
N ARG A 33 -3.58 -8.32 1.47
CA ARG A 33 -4.56 -9.40 1.22
C ARG A 33 -5.04 -10.04 2.52
N SER A 34 -4.12 -10.40 3.41
CA SER A 34 -4.47 -11.07 4.69
C SER A 34 -5.28 -10.18 5.65
N MET A 35 -5.18 -8.87 5.50
CA MET A 35 -5.84 -7.88 6.35
C MET A 35 -7.17 -7.38 5.76
N GLY A 36 -7.62 -7.93 4.64
CA GLY A 36 -8.88 -7.55 4.01
C GLY A 36 -8.78 -6.32 3.10
N TYR A 37 -7.59 -6.01 2.59
CA TYR A 37 -7.35 -4.94 1.61
C TYR A 37 -6.84 -5.50 0.26
N PRO A 38 -7.56 -6.41 -0.41
CA PRO A 38 -7.14 -6.96 -1.69
C PRO A 38 -6.98 -5.88 -2.78
N GLU A 39 -7.77 -4.81 -2.74
CA GLU A 39 -7.69 -3.69 -3.67
C GLU A 39 -6.39 -2.90 -3.51
N THR A 40 -5.85 -2.83 -2.29
CA THR A 40 -4.54 -2.22 -2.05
C THR A 40 -3.44 -3.07 -2.67
N ALA A 41 -3.51 -4.39 -2.51
CA ALA A 41 -2.54 -5.30 -3.14
C ALA A 41 -2.60 -5.20 -4.67
N GLN A 42 -3.81 -5.22 -5.23
CA GLN A 42 -4.02 -5.08 -6.67
C GLN A 42 -3.46 -3.75 -7.19
N TRP A 43 -3.74 -2.64 -6.50
CA TRP A 43 -3.22 -1.34 -6.88
C TRP A 43 -1.68 -1.32 -6.91
N ILE A 44 -1.01 -1.92 -5.92
CA ILE A 44 0.46 -1.98 -5.87
C ILE A 44 1.05 -2.80 -7.04
N GLU A 45 0.37 -3.88 -7.44
CA GLU A 45 0.78 -4.71 -8.58
C GLU A 45 0.65 -3.92 -9.90
N ASP A 46 -0.47 -3.22 -10.08
CA ASP A 46 -0.76 -2.43 -11.28
C ASP A 46 0.06 -1.11 -11.33
N ASN A 47 0.52 -0.61 -10.19
CA ASN A 47 1.13 0.71 -10.03
C ASN A 47 2.48 0.63 -9.31
N ARG A 48 3.38 -0.25 -9.78
CA ARG A 48 4.68 -0.50 -9.13
C ARG A 48 5.56 0.74 -8.99
N ASN A 49 5.70 1.53 -10.05
CA ASN A 49 6.50 2.77 -10.00
C ASN A 49 5.84 3.82 -9.11
N PRO A 50 4.52 4.09 -9.23
CA PRO A 50 3.86 4.98 -8.29
C PRO A 50 3.98 4.54 -6.83
N TYR A 51 3.85 3.24 -6.54
CA TYR A 51 4.07 2.72 -5.19
C TYR A 51 5.45 3.12 -4.65
N TRP A 52 6.51 2.93 -5.42
CA TRP A 52 7.86 3.33 -5.02
C TRP A 52 7.99 4.83 -4.78
N GLU A 53 7.46 5.66 -5.67
CA GLU A 53 7.43 7.11 -5.49
C GLU A 53 6.70 7.50 -4.20
N GLY A 54 5.54 6.89 -3.93
CA GLY A 54 4.77 7.14 -2.71
C GLY A 54 5.47 6.67 -1.44
N ILE A 55 6.32 5.65 -1.49
CA ILE A 55 7.16 5.26 -0.35
C ILE A 55 8.15 6.37 0.02
N PHE A 56 8.75 7.04 -0.97
CA PHE A 56 9.74 8.09 -0.72
C PHE A 56 9.13 9.48 -0.52
N GLN A 57 7.99 9.76 -1.17
CA GLN A 57 7.35 11.09 -1.18
C GLN A 57 6.11 11.16 -0.27
N GLY A 58 5.65 10.03 0.28
CA GLY A 58 4.43 9.92 1.07
C GLY A 58 3.17 9.67 0.23
N PHE A 59 2.20 9.00 0.84
CA PHE A 59 0.86 8.77 0.27
C PHE A 59 -0.15 9.73 0.91
N SER A 60 -1.16 10.11 0.14
CA SER A 60 -2.35 10.81 0.62
C SER A 60 -3.59 10.24 -0.07
N PRO A 61 -4.76 10.23 0.59
CA PRO A 61 -5.99 9.82 -0.07
C PRO A 61 -6.37 10.84 -1.16
N SER A 62 -6.88 10.34 -2.28
CA SER A 62 -7.62 11.14 -3.25
C SER A 62 -8.97 11.52 -2.65
N ASP A 63 -9.49 12.67 -3.09
CA ASP A 63 -10.83 13.14 -2.74
C ASP A 63 -11.92 12.15 -3.20
#